data_AF-A0A2V9UHT5-F1
#
_entry.id   AF-A0A2V9UHT5-F1
#
_cell.length_a   1.000
_cell.length_b   1.000
_cell.length_c   1.000
_cell.angle_alpha   90.00
_cell.angle_beta   90.00
_cell.angle_gamma   90.00
#
_symmetry.space_group_name_H-M   'P 1'
#
loop_
_entity.id
_entity.type
_entity.pdbx_description
1 polymer ?
#
loop_
_entity_poly.entity_id
_entity_poly.type
_entity_poly.pdbx_seq_one_letter_code
_entity_poly.pdbx_strand_id
1 'polypeptide(L)'
;MSLYPESIARCQHLKVNGTQCGSPALRKQRFCYFHKDWRQKRLQINVNIRREQGAVTLPVLEDANSIQVALMQVMRLLLTAQIEHRTAGLLLYALQTASASLARTTFEPALPTRVVIDRTAVARRPIGATAWTTAKDREYDDQDENKPDNQPESLAKILLERMGLANVKPILHREYEGDDEVLDDPDLEEGIPGKI
;
A
#
# COMPACT_ATOMS: atom_id res chain seq x y z
N MET A 1 -14.55 10.14 -16.22
CA MET A 1 -16.01 9.83 -16.28
C MET A 1 -16.38 8.72 -15.30
N SER A 2 -17.45 8.87 -14.50
CA SER A 2 -17.88 7.84 -13.54
C SER A 2 -18.46 6.62 -14.26
N LEU A 3 -17.95 5.42 -13.94
CA LEU A 3 -18.37 4.15 -14.55
C LEU A 3 -19.73 3.64 -14.04
N TYR A 4 -20.34 4.31 -13.06
CA TYR A 4 -21.55 3.84 -12.39
C TYR A 4 -22.60 4.94 -12.30
N PRO A 5 -23.90 4.60 -12.38
CA PRO A 5 -24.97 5.57 -12.21
C PRO A 5 -24.95 6.17 -10.79
N GLU A 6 -25.32 7.44 -10.67
CA GLU A 6 -25.37 8.20 -9.40
C GLU A 6 -26.25 7.53 -8.32
N SER A 7 -27.17 6.65 -8.74
CA SER A 7 -28.01 5.85 -7.85
C SER A 7 -27.24 4.84 -6.99
N ILE A 8 -26.02 4.46 -7.40
CA ILE A 8 -25.15 3.57 -6.63
C ILE A 8 -24.28 4.42 -5.70
N ALA A 9 -24.73 4.57 -4.46
CA ALA A 9 -23.98 5.28 -3.43
C ALA A 9 -22.61 4.64 -3.18
N ARG A 10 -21.58 5.46 -3.01
CA ARG A 10 -20.23 5.03 -2.63
C ARG A 10 -20.13 4.81 -1.11
N CYS A 11 -19.30 3.87 -0.68
CA CYS A 11 -19.00 3.66 0.73
C CYS A 11 -18.48 4.95 1.39
N GLN A 12 -19.04 5.30 2.55
CA GLN A 12 -18.69 6.52 3.28
C GLN A 12 -17.50 6.36 4.24
N HIS A 13 -16.81 5.22 4.20
CA HIS A 13 -15.62 4.99 5.02
C HIS A 13 -14.44 5.79 4.48
N LEU A 14 -13.77 6.54 5.37
CA LEU A 14 -12.49 7.20 5.10
C LEU A 14 -11.38 6.30 5.62
N LYS A 15 -10.44 5.96 4.74
CA LYS A 15 -9.24 5.21 5.08
C LYS A 15 -8.32 6.08 5.95
N VAL A 16 -7.32 5.45 6.56
CA VAL A 16 -6.31 6.14 7.38
C VAL A 16 -5.58 7.25 6.63
N ASN A 17 -5.38 7.10 5.32
CA ASN A 17 -4.75 8.10 4.46
C ASN A 17 -5.71 9.20 3.94
N GLY A 18 -6.87 9.37 4.57
CA GLY A 18 -7.82 10.43 4.21
C GLY A 18 -8.62 10.19 2.91
N THR A 19 -8.38 9.09 2.19
CA THR A 19 -9.14 8.77 0.96
C THR A 19 -10.45 8.04 1.27
N GLN A 20 -11.50 8.32 0.48
CA GLN A 20 -12.76 7.60 0.56
C GLN A 20 -12.65 6.21 -0.05
N CYS A 21 -13.20 5.19 0.62
CA CYS A 21 -13.35 3.84 0.08
C CYS A 21 -14.00 3.85 -1.32
N GLY A 22 -13.38 3.20 -2.30
CA GLY A 22 -13.86 3.17 -3.69
C GLY A 22 -15.03 2.20 -3.94
N SER A 23 -15.36 1.33 -2.98
CA SER A 23 -16.38 0.30 -3.16
C SER A 23 -17.81 0.87 -3.09
N PRO A 24 -18.78 0.26 -3.80
CA PRO A 24 -20.19 0.61 -3.66
C PRO A 24 -20.69 0.30 -2.25
N ALA A 25 -21.58 1.16 -1.73
CA ALA A 25 -22.29 0.89 -0.50
C ALA A 25 -23.37 -0.17 -0.72
N LEU A 26 -23.69 -0.93 0.33
CA LEU A 26 -24.85 -1.83 0.30
C LEU A 26 -26.14 -1.01 0.12
N ARG A 27 -27.18 -1.62 -0.46
CA ARG A 27 -28.48 -0.95 -0.71
C ARG A 27 -29.02 -0.30 0.57
N LYS A 28 -29.34 1.00 0.50
CA LYS A 28 -29.84 1.81 1.63
C LYS A 28 -28.91 1.82 2.86
N GLN A 29 -27.62 1.55 2.68
CA GLN A 29 -26.61 1.57 3.74
C GLN A 29 -25.51 2.58 3.43
N ARG A 30 -24.72 2.92 4.45
CA ARG A 30 -23.62 3.90 4.35
C ARG A 30 -22.28 3.27 3.96
N PHE A 31 -22.14 1.95 4.12
CA PHE A 31 -20.86 1.26 3.98
C PHE A 31 -20.97 0.11 2.98
N CYS A 32 -19.84 -0.25 2.36
CA CYS A 32 -19.71 -1.49 1.60
C CYS A 32 -19.79 -2.71 2.53
N TYR A 33 -19.91 -3.90 1.94
CA TYR A 33 -19.93 -5.16 2.70
C TYR A 33 -18.77 -5.27 3.70
N PHE A 34 -17.54 -5.05 3.24
CA PHE A 34 -16.33 -5.14 4.06
C PHE A 34 -16.35 -4.16 5.25
N HIS A 35 -16.61 -2.87 5.02
CA HIS A 35 -16.60 -1.88 6.10
C HIS A 35 -17.81 -2.01 7.04
N LYS A 36 -18.93 -2.61 6.59
CA LYS A 36 -20.04 -2.98 7.46
C LYS A 36 -19.64 -4.11 8.42
N ASP A 37 -19.09 -5.19 7.88
CA ASP A 37 -18.66 -6.36 8.65
C ASP A 37 -17.51 -6.03 9.62
N TRP A 38 -16.49 -5.31 9.13
CA TRP A 38 -15.37 -4.87 9.96
C TRP A 38 -15.81 -4.01 11.14
N ARG A 39 -16.75 -3.08 10.93
CA ARG A 39 -17.29 -2.23 12.00
C ARG A 39 -18.02 -3.06 13.05
N GLN A 40 -18.79 -4.07 12.63
CA GLN A 40 -19.53 -4.97 13.52
C GLN A 40 -18.56 -5.80 14.38
N LYS A 41 -17.55 -6.42 13.76
CA LYS A 41 -16.52 -7.21 14.46
C LYS A 41 -15.68 -6.35 15.41
N ARG A 42 -15.28 -5.15 14.99
CA ARG A 42 -14.52 -4.21 15.84
C ARG A 42 -15.32 -3.79 17.07
N LEU A 43 -16.63 -3.57 16.93
CA LEU A 43 -17.48 -3.27 18.09
C LEU A 43 -17.47 -4.44 19.08
N GLN A 44 -17.61 -5.68 18.62
CA GLN A 44 -17.57 -6.88 19.49
C GLN A 44 -16.24 -7.02 20.25
N ILE A 45 -15.11 -6.82 19.57
CA ILE A 45 -13.78 -6.89 20.21
C ILE A 45 -13.61 -5.78 21.26
N ASN A 46 -14.01 -4.55 20.94
CA ASN A 46 -13.85 -3.41 21.83
C ASN A 46 -14.66 -3.53 23.13
N VAL A 47 -15.83 -4.18 23.11
CA VAL A 47 -16.61 -4.43 24.34
C VAL A 47 -15.87 -5.36 25.30
N ASN A 48 -15.11 -6.31 24.76
CA ASN A 48 -14.36 -7.30 25.55
C ASN A 48 -13.07 -6.68 26.12
N ILE A 49 -12.33 -5.90 25.34
CA ILE A 49 -11.05 -5.29 25.76
C ILE A 49 -11.23 -4.22 26.83
N ARG A 50 -12.34 -3.44 26.80
CA ARG A 50 -12.58 -2.35 27.77
C ARG A 50 -12.75 -2.81 29.21
N ARG A 51 -12.92 -4.10 29.47
CA ARG A 51 -13.09 -4.62 30.83
C ARG A 51 -11.77 -4.84 31.57
N GLU A 52 -10.61 -4.84 30.90
CA GLU A 52 -9.42 -5.47 31.50
C GLU A 52 -8.15 -4.61 31.65
N GLN A 53 -7.96 -3.45 31.00
CA GLN A 53 -6.61 -2.84 31.02
C GLN A 53 -6.54 -1.31 31.16
N GLY A 54 -5.68 -0.87 32.08
CA GLY A 54 -5.15 0.50 32.15
C GLY A 54 -4.39 0.78 30.85
N ALA A 55 -4.99 1.61 30.00
CA ALA A 55 -4.58 1.76 28.62
C ALA A 55 -3.25 2.53 28.49
N VAL A 56 -2.18 1.83 28.13
CA VAL A 56 -1.00 2.46 27.53
C VAL A 56 -1.40 2.94 26.13
N THR A 57 -1.32 4.25 25.89
CA THR A 57 -1.65 4.85 24.60
C THR A 57 -0.37 5.15 23.82
N LEU A 58 -0.09 4.36 22.79
CA LEU A 58 0.95 4.66 21.81
C LEU A 58 0.40 5.57 20.68
N PRO A 59 1.23 6.38 20.01
CA PRO A 59 0.80 7.15 18.85
C PRO A 59 0.44 6.22 17.68
N VAL A 60 -0.22 6.78 16.67
CA VAL A 60 -0.40 6.10 15.39
C VAL A 60 0.97 5.97 14.71
N LEU A 61 1.32 4.77 14.27
CA LEU A 61 2.61 4.47 13.63
C LEU A 61 2.53 4.75 12.12
N GLU A 62 2.38 6.01 11.75
CA GLU A 62 2.19 6.45 10.35
C GLU A 62 3.50 6.74 9.60
N ASP A 63 4.58 7.06 10.32
CA ASP A 63 5.88 7.37 9.72
C ASP A 63 7.05 7.04 10.66
N ALA A 64 8.28 7.25 10.18
CA ALA A 64 9.50 7.00 10.96
C ALA A 64 9.55 7.79 12.27
N ASN A 65 9.11 9.05 12.27
CA ASN A 65 9.12 9.90 13.46
C ASN A 65 8.12 9.40 14.50
N SER A 66 6.91 9.03 14.07
CA SER A 66 5.87 8.49 14.94
C SER A 66 6.29 7.16 15.59
N ILE A 67 7.04 6.32 14.87
CA ILE A 67 7.62 5.08 15.42
C ILE A 67 8.71 5.41 16.44
N GLN A 68 9.56 6.41 16.19
CA GLN A 68 10.55 6.87 17.17
C GLN A 68 9.89 7.40 18.46
N VAL A 69 8.81 8.19 18.33
CA VAL A 69 8.03 8.64 19.50
C VAL A 69 7.44 7.46 20.27
N ALA A 70 6.89 6.45 19.58
CA ALA A 70 6.37 5.25 20.22
C ALA A 70 7.48 4.46 20.94
N LEU A 71 8.66 4.34 20.34
CA LEU A 71 9.83 3.70 20.96
C LEU A 71 10.24 4.42 22.24
N MET A 72 10.32 5.74 22.21
CA MET A 72 10.61 6.57 23.39
C MET A 72 9.58 6.35 24.51
N GLN A 73 8.30 6.23 24.16
CA GLN A 73 7.25 5.96 25.15
C GLN A 73 7.40 4.58 25.79
N VAL A 74 7.69 3.54 24.99
CA VAL A 74 7.94 2.18 25.52
C VAL A 74 9.15 2.18 26.45
N MET A 75 10.24 2.86 26.08
CA MET A 75 11.42 3.02 26.94
C MET A 75 11.08 3.73 28.25
N ARG A 76 10.28 4.81 28.20
CA ARG A 76 9.85 5.52 29.42
C ARG A 76 9.01 4.61 30.33
N LEU A 77 8.09 3.84 29.77
CA LEU A 77 7.24 2.91 30.53
C LEU A 77 8.05 1.80 31.18
N LEU A 78 9.10 1.31 30.50
CA LEU A 78 10.07 0.37 31.07
C LEU A 78 10.85 0.99 32.24
N LEU A 79 11.42 2.18 32.04
CA LEU A 79 12.21 2.87 33.07
C LEU A 79 11.38 3.24 34.31
N THR A 80 10.08 3.47 34.13
CA THR A 80 9.14 3.80 35.22
C THR A 80 8.43 2.57 35.79
N ALA A 81 8.80 1.36 35.37
CA ALA A 81 8.20 0.08 35.77
C ALA A 81 6.66 0.03 35.59
N GLN A 82 6.14 0.76 34.61
CA GLN A 82 4.70 0.80 34.28
C GLN A 82 4.27 -0.36 33.37
N ILE A 83 5.22 -1.05 32.76
CA ILE A 83 5.00 -2.26 31.97
C ILE A 83 6.02 -3.33 32.32
N GLU A 84 5.60 -4.59 32.24
CA GLU A 84 6.49 -5.73 32.44
C GLU A 84 7.48 -5.89 31.28
N HIS A 85 8.66 -6.42 31.57
CA HIS A 85 9.71 -6.68 30.58
C HIS A 85 9.23 -7.54 29.40
N ARG A 86 8.36 -8.53 29.64
CA ARG A 86 7.80 -9.39 28.59
C ARG A 86 6.93 -8.59 27.62
N THR A 87 6.04 -7.75 28.15
CA THR A 87 5.16 -6.88 27.35
C THR A 87 5.98 -5.87 26.57
N ALA A 88 6.99 -5.27 27.21
CA ALA A 88 7.88 -4.34 26.54
C ALA A 88 8.66 -5.01 25.40
N GLY A 89 9.15 -6.25 25.58
CA GLY A 89 9.80 -7.02 24.52
C GLY A 89 8.89 -7.23 23.30
N LEU A 90 7.61 -7.55 23.52
CA LEU A 90 6.62 -7.66 22.45
C LEU A 90 6.36 -6.32 21.74
N LEU A 91 6.25 -5.22 22.48
CA LEU A 91 6.06 -3.89 21.90
C LEU A 91 7.27 -3.44 21.08
N LEU A 92 8.47 -3.64 21.60
CA LEU A 92 9.72 -3.33 20.90
C LEU A 92 9.87 -4.16 19.62
N TYR A 93 9.47 -5.43 19.65
CA TYR A 93 9.45 -6.28 18.45
C TYR A 93 8.44 -5.77 17.42
N ALA A 94 7.23 -5.42 17.83
CA ALA A 94 6.21 -4.86 16.94
C ALA A 94 6.67 -3.53 16.30
N LEU A 95 7.34 -2.65 17.07
CA LEU A 95 7.91 -1.41 16.56
C LEU A 95 9.03 -1.65 15.55
N GLN A 96 9.86 -2.68 15.75
CA GLN A 96 10.85 -3.09 14.75
C GLN A 96 10.18 -3.53 13.45
N THR A 97 9.12 -4.34 13.52
CA THR A 97 8.34 -4.74 12.34
C THR A 97 7.74 -3.53 11.62
N ALA A 98 7.21 -2.55 12.37
CA ALA A 98 6.70 -1.31 11.81
C ALA A 98 7.81 -0.53 11.08
N SER A 99 8.97 -0.35 11.71
CA SER A 99 10.12 0.33 11.10
C SER A 99 10.60 -0.37 9.82
N ALA A 100 10.66 -1.70 9.82
CA ALA A 100 11.06 -2.49 8.65
C ALA A 100 10.05 -2.42 7.49
N SER A 101 8.81 -2.02 7.77
CA SER A 101 7.74 -1.88 6.78
C SER A 101 7.72 -0.50 6.11
N LEU A 102 8.37 0.51 6.69
CA LEU A 102 8.39 1.87 6.15
C LEU A 102 8.87 1.94 4.70
N ALA A 103 9.92 1.21 4.35
CA ALA A 103 10.46 1.20 2.98
C ALA A 103 9.51 0.56 1.94
N ARG A 104 8.51 -0.19 2.40
CA ARG A 104 7.55 -0.93 1.55
C ARG A 104 6.12 -0.42 1.70
N THR A 105 5.92 0.68 2.42
CA THR A 105 4.59 1.24 2.65
C THR A 105 4.61 2.74 2.37
N THR A 106 3.61 3.20 1.63
CA THR A 106 3.36 4.63 1.42
C THR A 106 2.00 4.92 2.01
N PHE A 107 1.99 5.73 3.07
CA PHE A 107 0.75 6.18 3.72
C PHE A 107 0.11 7.33 2.95
N GLU A 108 0.91 8.08 2.18
CA GLU A 108 0.40 9.11 1.30
C GLU A 108 -0.43 8.53 0.16
N PRO A 109 -1.58 9.13 -0.16
CA PRO A 109 -2.38 8.70 -1.28
C PRO A 109 -1.67 9.06 -2.59
N ALA A 110 -1.70 8.14 -3.55
CA ALA A 110 -1.07 8.32 -4.87
C ALA A 110 -1.53 9.58 -5.62
N LEU A 111 -2.76 10.04 -5.36
CA LEU A 111 -3.31 11.27 -5.94
C LEU A 111 -3.84 12.17 -4.82
N PRO A 112 -3.29 13.38 -4.64
CA PRO A 112 -3.74 14.34 -3.62
C PRO A 112 -5.23 14.69 -3.77
N THR A 113 -5.70 14.74 -5.01
CA THR A 113 -7.11 15.01 -5.37
C THR A 113 -8.08 13.99 -4.80
N ARG A 114 -7.63 12.81 -4.34
CA ARG A 114 -8.46 11.78 -3.69
C ARG A 114 -8.60 11.96 -2.19
N VAL A 115 -7.86 12.89 -1.59
CA VAL A 115 -7.97 13.23 -0.16
C VAL A 115 -9.23 14.04 0.09
N VAL A 116 -10.07 13.57 1.00
CA VAL A 116 -11.32 14.25 1.33
C VAL A 116 -11.06 15.53 2.13
N ILE A 117 -11.40 16.67 1.55
CA ILE A 117 -11.38 17.98 2.24
C ILE A 117 -12.68 18.19 3.02
N ASP A 118 -13.82 18.00 2.36
CA ASP A 118 -15.15 18.16 2.98
C ASP A 118 -15.78 16.80 3.28
N ARG A 119 -15.93 16.52 4.58
CA ARG A 119 -16.55 15.29 5.08
C ARG A 119 -18.02 15.16 4.69
N THR A 120 -18.75 16.27 4.53
CA THR A 120 -20.19 16.24 4.21
C THR A 120 -20.44 15.82 2.76
N ALA A 121 -19.51 16.14 1.85
CA ALA A 121 -19.56 15.75 0.45
C ALA A 121 -19.38 14.24 0.21
N VAL A 122 -18.79 13.50 1.16
CA VAL A 122 -18.49 12.05 1.06
C VAL A 122 -19.72 11.22 0.71
N ALA A 123 -20.89 11.56 1.26
CA ALA A 123 -22.11 10.78 1.08
C ALA A 123 -22.72 10.88 -0.33
N ARG A 124 -22.45 11.98 -1.04
CA ARG A 124 -23.02 12.28 -2.37
C ARG A 124 -22.01 12.03 -3.49
N ARG A 125 -20.77 11.69 -3.15
CA ARG A 125 -19.69 11.49 -4.10
C ARG A 125 -19.91 10.21 -4.92
N PRO A 126 -20.00 10.30 -6.26
CA PRO A 126 -20.16 9.12 -7.10
C PRO A 126 -18.90 8.26 -7.11
N ILE A 127 -19.05 7.00 -7.52
CA ILE A 127 -17.95 6.06 -7.63
C ILE A 127 -16.99 6.53 -8.74
N GLY A 128 -15.69 6.50 -8.47
CA GLY A 128 -14.67 6.94 -9.42
C GLY A 128 -14.39 8.43 -9.43
N ALA A 129 -15.22 9.28 -8.80
CA ALA A 129 -14.90 10.71 -8.69
C ALA A 129 -13.75 10.96 -7.68
N THR A 130 -12.84 11.87 -8.06
CA THR A 130 -11.81 12.47 -7.20
C THR A 130 -12.47 13.20 -6.05
N ALA A 131 -11.78 13.39 -4.93
CA ALA A 131 -12.24 14.11 -3.73
C ALA A 131 -12.35 15.64 -3.92
N TRP A 132 -11.60 16.16 -4.88
CA TRP A 132 -11.53 17.57 -5.24
C TRP A 132 -12.28 17.73 -6.56
N THR A 133 -13.60 17.90 -6.48
CA THR A 133 -14.42 18.18 -7.66
C THR A 133 -14.38 19.67 -7.95
N THR A 134 -13.70 20.05 -9.03
CA THR A 134 -13.69 21.39 -9.60
C THR A 134 -15.05 21.66 -10.23
N ALA A 135 -15.73 22.72 -9.80
CA ALA A 135 -16.72 23.34 -10.66
C ALA A 135 -15.99 23.77 -11.95
N LYS A 136 -16.31 23.09 -13.06
CA LYS A 136 -15.93 23.32 -14.47
C LYS A 136 -14.43 23.23 -14.83
N ASP A 137 -14.09 22.06 -15.38
CA ASP A 137 -13.25 21.88 -16.57
C ASP A 137 -11.72 21.75 -16.45
N ARG A 138 -11.19 21.37 -15.27
CA ARG A 138 -9.92 20.60 -15.20
C ARG A 138 -10.02 19.52 -14.14
N GLU A 139 -9.90 18.26 -14.54
CA GLU A 139 -9.55 17.18 -13.63
C GLU A 139 -8.11 17.44 -13.21
N TYR A 140 -7.85 17.76 -11.94
CA TYR A 140 -6.48 17.98 -11.45
C TYR A 140 -5.58 16.74 -11.65
N ASP A 141 -6.18 15.59 -11.97
CA ASP A 141 -5.50 14.33 -12.27
C ASP A 141 -4.95 14.25 -13.71
N ASP A 142 -5.19 15.26 -14.58
CA ASP A 142 -4.65 15.32 -15.95
C ASP A 142 -3.17 15.77 -16.02
N GLN A 143 -2.39 15.68 -14.92
CA GLN A 143 -0.97 16.01 -14.92
C GLN A 143 -0.14 15.01 -14.11
N ASP A 144 0.23 13.88 -14.74
CA ASP A 144 1.59 13.30 -14.63
C ASP A 144 1.85 12.17 -15.65
N GLU A 145 1.39 12.31 -16.90
CA GLU A 145 2.03 11.56 -18.00
C GLU A 145 3.37 12.26 -18.30
N ASN A 146 4.45 11.71 -17.75
CA ASN A 146 5.86 12.15 -17.82
C ASN A 146 6.35 13.08 -16.70
N LYS A 147 6.63 12.51 -15.52
CA LYS A 147 7.89 12.82 -14.85
C LYS A 147 8.91 11.77 -15.27
N PRO A 148 10.01 12.12 -15.96
CA PRO A 148 11.13 11.20 -16.03
C PRO A 148 11.59 10.94 -14.59
N ASP A 149 11.75 9.67 -14.23
CA ASP A 149 12.46 9.25 -13.03
C ASP A 149 13.76 10.05 -12.97
N ASN A 150 13.82 11.02 -12.06
CA ASN A 150 15.08 11.66 -11.73
C ASN A 150 15.85 10.64 -10.87
N GLN A 151 16.35 9.58 -11.52
CA GLN A 151 17.33 8.70 -10.92
C GLN A 151 18.47 9.62 -10.49
N PRO A 152 18.79 9.73 -9.19
CA PRO A 152 20.01 10.43 -8.81
C PRO A 152 21.13 9.71 -9.55
N GLU A 153 21.89 10.45 -10.38
CA GLU A 153 22.93 9.85 -11.20
C GLU A 153 23.77 8.93 -10.32
N SER A 154 23.71 7.62 -10.61
CA SER A 154 24.35 6.60 -9.80
C SER A 154 25.79 7.02 -9.54
N LEU A 155 26.22 6.95 -8.27
CA LEU A 155 27.60 7.23 -7.85
C LEU A 155 28.64 6.55 -8.75
N ALA A 156 28.28 5.40 -9.34
CA ALA A 156 29.08 4.69 -10.33
C ALA A 156 29.37 5.52 -11.59
N LYS A 157 28.39 6.26 -12.11
CA LYS A 157 28.51 7.10 -13.32
C LYS A 157 29.45 8.28 -13.08
N ILE A 158 29.31 8.96 -11.94
CA ILE A 158 30.18 10.08 -11.52
C ILE A 158 31.63 9.60 -11.30
N LEU A 159 31.82 8.41 -10.71
CA LEU A 159 33.13 7.81 -10.49
C LEU A 159 33.81 7.39 -11.81
N LEU A 160 33.06 6.84 -12.75
CA LEU A 160 33.57 6.44 -14.07
C LEU A 160 34.04 7.64 -14.91
N GLU A 161 33.30 8.76 -14.84
CA GLU A 161 33.67 10.01 -15.52
C GLU A 161 34.95 10.62 -14.93
N ARG A 162 35.08 10.67 -13.60
CA ARG A 162 36.29 11.17 -12.92
C ARG A 162 37.52 10.29 -13.16
N MET A 163 37.33 9.01 -13.43
CA MET A 163 38.41 8.08 -13.80
C MET A 163 38.72 8.08 -15.32
N GLY A 164 38.04 8.92 -16.12
CA GLY A 164 38.29 9.05 -17.56
C GLY A 164 37.77 7.88 -18.42
N LEU A 165 36.84 7.08 -17.89
CA LEU A 165 36.32 5.85 -18.52
C LEU A 165 34.90 6.03 -19.08
N ALA A 166 34.56 7.23 -19.55
CA ALA A 166 33.19 7.62 -19.90
C ALA A 166 32.56 6.86 -21.10
N ASN A 167 33.35 6.10 -21.88
CA ASN A 167 32.90 5.48 -23.14
C ASN A 167 32.99 3.94 -23.19
N VAL A 168 33.05 3.26 -22.04
CA VAL A 168 32.97 1.79 -22.05
C VAL A 168 31.51 1.37 -22.24
N LYS A 169 31.18 0.91 -23.45
CA LYS A 169 29.86 0.34 -23.77
C LYS A 169 29.62 -0.86 -22.84
N PRO A 170 28.50 -0.93 -22.10
CA PRO A 170 28.22 -2.09 -21.28
C PRO A 170 28.06 -3.32 -22.19
N ILE A 171 28.62 -4.44 -21.76
CA ILE A 171 28.47 -5.72 -22.44
C ILE A 171 26.99 -6.10 -22.33
N LEU A 172 26.25 -5.98 -23.42
CA LEU A 172 24.92 -6.57 -23.54
C LEU A 172 25.07 -8.08 -23.40
N HIS A 173 24.34 -8.67 -22.46
CA HIS A 173 24.19 -10.13 -22.40
C HIS A 173 23.65 -10.60 -23.75
N ARG A 174 24.44 -11.44 -24.41
CA ARG A 174 24.10 -12.14 -25.64
C ARG A 174 22.77 -12.85 -25.44
N GLU A 175 21.78 -12.52 -26.25
CA GLU A 175 20.56 -13.30 -26.40
C GLU A 175 20.98 -14.73 -26.77
N TYR A 176 20.56 -15.70 -25.95
CA TYR A 176 20.66 -17.11 -26.31
C TYR A 176 19.62 -17.35 -27.40
N GLU A 177 20.07 -17.31 -28.66
CA GLU A 177 19.42 -18.04 -29.75
C GLU A 177 19.53 -19.52 -29.40
N GLY A 178 18.39 -20.14 -29.08
CA GLY A 178 18.29 -21.58 -28.93
C GLY A 178 18.27 -22.18 -30.33
N ASP A 179 19.41 -22.71 -30.75
CA ASP A 179 19.51 -23.55 -31.93
C ASP A 179 18.80 -24.89 -31.64
N ASP A 180 17.73 -25.16 -32.39
CA ASP A 180 17.08 -26.46 -32.48
C ASP A 180 18.05 -27.47 -33.12
N GLU A 181 18.94 -28.06 -32.32
CA GLU A 181 19.66 -29.27 -32.71
C GLU A 181 18.77 -30.50 -32.46
N VAL A 182 18.20 -30.99 -33.56
CA VAL A 182 17.62 -32.32 -33.72
C VAL A 182 18.68 -33.36 -33.35
N LEU A 183 18.53 -34.00 -32.20
CA LEU A 183 19.20 -35.25 -31.88
C LEU A 183 18.22 -36.39 -32.12
N ASP A 184 18.42 -37.08 -33.24
CA ASP A 184 17.88 -38.42 -33.49
C ASP A 184 18.42 -39.38 -32.42
N ASP A 185 17.53 -40.04 -31.67
CA ASP A 185 17.85 -41.29 -30.99
C ASP A 185 16.72 -42.30 -31.25
N PRO A 186 17.05 -43.53 -31.71
CA PRO A 186 16.09 -44.50 -32.21
C PRO A 186 15.53 -45.38 -31.08
N ASP A 187 14.48 -46.13 -31.43
CA ASP A 187 13.98 -47.30 -30.72
C ASP A 187 13.16 -47.07 -29.44
N LEU A 188 11.88 -46.77 -29.62
CA LEU A 188 10.80 -47.47 -28.89
C LEU A 188 9.58 -47.63 -29.82
N GLU A 189 9.64 -48.64 -30.69
CA GLU A 189 8.45 -49.24 -31.29
C GLU A 189 7.62 -49.95 -30.21
N GLU A 190 6.32 -49.68 -30.19
CA GLU A 190 5.23 -50.65 -30.44
C GLU A 190 3.94 -50.23 -29.72
N GLY A 191 2.82 -50.20 -30.47
CA GLY A 191 1.47 -50.31 -29.86
C GLY A 191 0.39 -49.32 -30.30
N ILE A 192 0.10 -49.28 -31.60
CA ILE A 192 -1.07 -48.67 -32.28
C ILE A 192 -2.40 -49.35 -31.80
N PRO A 193 -3.63 -48.96 -32.19
CA PRO A 193 -4.37 -47.67 -32.27
C PRO A 193 -5.72 -47.70 -31.50
N GLY A 194 -6.47 -46.59 -31.51
CA GLY A 194 -7.91 -46.69 -31.84
C GLY A 194 -8.85 -45.64 -31.28
N LYS A 195 -9.25 -44.69 -32.14
CA LYS A 195 -10.60 -44.09 -32.31
C LYS A 195 -11.55 -44.08 -31.09
N ILE A 196 -11.99 -42.90 -30.65
CA ILE A 196 -13.24 -42.19 -31.03
C ILE A 196 -13.10 -40.74 -30.54
#